data_AF-A0A932F4J7-F1
#
_entry.id   AF-A0A932F4J7-F1
#
_cell.length_a   1.000
_cell.length_b   1.000
_cell.length_c   1.000
_cell.angle_alpha   90.00
_cell.angle_beta   90.00
_cell.angle_gamma   90.00
#
_symmetry.space_group_name_H-M   'P 1'
#
loop_
_entity.id
_entity.type
_entity.pdbx_description
1 polymer ?
#
loop_
_entity_poly.entity_id
_entity_poly.type
_entity_poly.pdbx_seq_one_letter_code
_entity_poly.pdbx_strand_id
1 'polypeptide(L)' 'ILDSLTPREAKVLRMRFGIEMSTDHTLEEVGKQFDVTRERIRQIEAKAIRKLKHPSRSDKLRTYLDNL' A
#
# COMPACT_ATOMS: atom_id res chain seq x y z
N ILE A 1 4.05 10.21 -1.32
CA ILE A 1 2.63 9.92 -0.95
C ILE A 1 2.54 8.73 0.00
N LEU A 2 3.27 7.65 -0.25
CA LEU A 2 3.35 6.50 0.67
C LEU A 2 3.86 6.90 2.06
N ASP A 3 4.75 7.90 2.17
CA ASP A 3 5.25 8.40 3.46
C ASP A 3 4.19 9.14 4.30
N SER A 4 3.01 9.41 3.74
CA SER A 4 1.85 9.95 4.49
C SER A 4 1.02 8.87 5.20
N LEU A 5 1.35 7.59 4.95
CA LEU A 5 0.76 6.45 5.64
C LEU A 5 1.62 6.10 6.86
N THR A 6 1.09 5.25 7.73
CA THR A 6 1.93 4.73 8.81
C THR A 6 3.08 3.88 8.23
N PRO A 7 4.25 3.79 8.89
CA PRO A 7 5.37 3.00 8.39
C PRO A 7 4.99 1.55 8.06
N ARG A 8 4.06 0.98 8.83
CA ARG A 8 3.52 -0.38 8.61
C ARG A 8 2.66 -0.45 7.35
N GLU A 9 1.75 0.50 7.14
CA GLU A 9 0.91 0.57 5.93
C GLU A 9 1.77 0.80 4.68
N ALA A 10 2.73 1.74 4.75
CA ALA A 10 3.65 2.04 3.65
C ALA A 10 4.48 0.81 3.29
N LYS A 11 5.05 0.10 4.28
CA LYS A 11 5.87 -1.10 4.03
C LYS A 11 5.05 -2.25 3.45
N VAL A 12 3.81 -2.47 3.93
CA VAL A 12 2.89 -3.47 3.33
C VAL A 12 2.61 -3.14 1.87
N LEU A 13 2.31 -1.89 1.53
CA LEU A 13 2.07 -1.48 0.13
C LEU A 13 3.33 -1.60 -0.73
N ARG A 14 4.50 -1.17 -0.23
CA ARG A 14 5.77 -1.29 -0.95
C ARG A 14 6.08 -2.74 -1.32
N MET A 15 5.92 -3.66 -0.37
CA MET A 15 6.09 -5.08 -0.62
C MET A 15 5.03 -5.67 -1.56
N ARG A 16 3.76 -5.29 -1.40
CA ARG A 16 2.65 -5.82 -2.23
C ARG A 16 2.73 -5.40 -3.69
N PHE A 17 3.22 -4.19 -3.95
CA PHE A 17 3.25 -3.60 -5.29
C PHE A 17 4.68 -3.50 -5.86
N GLY A 18 5.68 -4.06 -5.18
CA GLY A 18 7.08 -3.97 -5.62
C GLY A 18 7.64 -2.55 -5.67
N ILE A 19 7.06 -1.61 -4.93
CA ILE A 19 7.48 -0.20 -4.96
C ILE A 19 8.79 -0.07 -4.19
N GLU A 20 9.84 0.39 -4.87
CA GLU A 20 11.23 0.43 -4.35
C GLU A 20 11.82 -0.95 -4.05
N MET A 21 11.24 -2.02 -4.61
CA MET A 21 11.71 -3.39 -4.46
C MET A 21 11.82 -4.06 -5.82
N SER A 22 12.67 -5.09 -5.92
CA SER A 22 12.86 -5.85 -7.16
C SER A 22 11.69 -6.77 -7.50
N THR A 23 10.87 -7.14 -6.52
CA THR A 23 9.77 -8.11 -6.67
C THR A 23 8.57 -7.75 -5.81
N ASP A 24 7.37 -8.00 -6.34
CA ASP A 24 6.13 -7.98 -5.59
C ASP A 24 5.99 -9.24 -4.71
N HIS A 25 5.25 -9.12 -3.63
CA HIS A 25 5.00 -10.19 -2.68
C HIS A 25 3.50 -10.45 -2.53
N THR A 26 3.15 -11.71 -2.33
CA THR A 26 1.78 -12.12 -2.04
C THR A 26 1.35 -11.69 -0.64
N LEU A 27 0.03 -11.60 -0.40
CA LEU A 27 -0.53 -11.30 0.93
C LEU A 27 -0.03 -12.28 2.02
N GLU A 28 0.30 -13.51 1.62
CA GLU A 28 0.72 -14.57 2.51
C GLU A 28 2.20 -14.44 2.90
N GLU A 29 3.06 -14.09 1.95
CA GLU A 29 4.48 -13.79 2.20
C GLU A 29 4.65 -12.52 3.05
N VAL A 30 3.88 -11.48 2.73
CA VAL A 30 3.83 -10.27 3.56
C VAL A 30 3.30 -10.62 4.95
N GLY A 31 2.26 -11.46 5.04
CA GLY A 31 1.73 -11.93 6.33
C GLY A 31 2.80 -12.60 7.19
N LYS A 32 3.58 -13.51 6.60
CA LYS A 32 4.70 -14.19 7.27
C LYS A 32 5.77 -13.21 7.76
N GLN A 33 6.15 -12.20 6.97
CA GLN A 33 7.15 -11.22 7.41
C GLN A 33 6.67 -10.30 8.53
N PHE A 34 5.37 -10.03 8.61
CA PHE A 34 4.78 -9.16 9.62
C PHE A 34 4.22 -9.92 10.83
N ASP A 35 4.41 -11.24 10.87
CA ASP A 35 3.84 -12.17 11.86
C ASP A 35 2.34 -11.97 12.05
N VAL A 36 1.61 -11.89 10.93
CA VAL A 36 0.17 -11.70 10.91
C VAL A 36 -0.49 -12.57 9.85
N THR A 37 -1.79 -12.79 10.02
CA THR A 37 -2.57 -13.55 9.04
C THR A 37 -2.69 -12.80 7.71
N ARG A 38 -2.89 -13.56 6.63
CA ARG A 38 -3.22 -13.04 5.29
C ARG A 38 -4.35 -12.01 5.34
N GLU A 39 -5.39 -12.31 6.12
CA GLU A 39 -6.55 -11.44 6.26
C GLU A 39 -6.19 -10.10 6.92
N ARG A 40 -5.25 -10.12 7.88
CA ARG A 40 -4.77 -8.88 8.50
C ARG A 40 -4.03 -8.00 7.49
N ILE A 41 -3.22 -8.57 6.60
CA ILE A 41 -2.58 -7.81 5.52
C ILE A 41 -3.62 -7.22 4.58
N ARG A 42 -4.64 -8.01 4.19
CA ARG A 42 -5.75 -7.54 3.34
C ARG A 42 -6.46 -6.32 3.94
N GLN A 43 -6.73 -6.34 5.24
CA GLN A 43 -7.34 -5.22 5.95
C GLN A 43 -6.44 -3.97 5.97
N ILE A 44 -5.13 -4.14 6.19
CA ILE A 44 -4.17 -3.04 6.16
C ILE A 44 -4.11 -2.42 4.76
N GLU A 45 -4.07 -3.25 3.72
CA GLU A 45 -4.07 -2.80 2.32
C GLU A 45 -5.34 -2.00 1.99
N ALA A 46 -6.53 -2.54 2.30
CA ALA A 46 -7.79 -1.84 2.07
C ALA A 46 -7.87 -0.50 2.82
N LYS A 47 -7.38 -0.47 4.06
CA LYS A 47 -7.33 0.76 4.87
C LYS A 47 -6.37 1.80 4.28
N ALA A 48 -5.20 1.36 3.83
CA ALA A 48 -4.20 2.24 3.21
C ALA A 48 -4.71 2.80 1.87
N ILE A 49 -5.29 1.96 1.01
CA ILE A 49 -5.91 2.39 -0.26
C ILE A 49 -7.02 3.41 0.00
N ARG A 50 -7.88 3.17 1.00
CA ARG A 50 -8.94 4.12 1.36
C ARG A 50 -8.37 5.48 1.77
N LYS A 51 -7.26 5.51 2.50
CA LYS A 51 -6.56 6.77 2.85
C LYS A 51 -5.97 7.45 1.62
N LEU A 52 -5.39 6.69 0.69
CA LEU A 52 -4.81 7.22 -0.55
C LEU A 52 -5.87 7.78 -1.51
N LYS A 53 -7.08 7.19 -1.54
CA LYS A 53 -8.22 7.65 -2.34
C LYS A 53 -8.87 8.93 -1.81
N HIS A 54 -8.58 9.35 -0.57
CA HIS A 54 -9.16 10.55 0.00
C HIS A 54 -8.75 11.80 -0.80
N PRO A 55 -9.68 12.71 -1.16
CA PRO A 55 -9.40 13.86 -2.04
C PRO A 55 -8.15 14.65 -1.66
N SER A 56 -8.01 14.95 -0.35
CA SER A 56 -6.85 15.69 0.17
C SER A 56 -5.48 15.03 -0.05
N ARG A 57 -5.44 13.74 -0.41
CA ARG A 57 -4.22 12.98 -0.71
C ARG A 57 -4.17 12.50 -2.16
N SER A 58 -5.33 12.27 -2.78
CA SER A 58 -5.43 11.79 -4.16
C SER A 58 -5.25 12.89 -5.20
N ASP A 59 -5.33 14.18 -4.85
CA ASP A 59 -5.10 15.28 -5.81
C ASP A 59 -3.73 15.18 -6.49
N LYS A 60 -2.68 14.78 -5.75
CA LYS A 60 -1.34 14.55 -6.32
C LYS A 60 -1.24 13.29 -7.19
N LEU A 61 -2.14 12.32 -7.00
CA LEU A 61 -2.20 11.09 -7.82
C LEU A 61 -3.11 11.26 -9.04
N ARG A 62 -4.16 12.10 -8.94
CA ARG A 62 -5.08 12.41 -10.03
C ARG A 62 -4.37 12.98 -11.25
N THR A 63 -3.40 13.87 -11.04
CA THR A 63 -2.58 14.42 -12.13
C THR A 63 -1.80 13.36 -12.90
N TYR A 64 -1.51 12.19 -12.32
CA TYR A 64 -0.87 11.08 -13.03
C TYR A 64 -1.88 10.18 -13.77
N LEU A 65 -3.16 10.21 -13.37
CA LEU A 65 -4.23 9.46 -14.04
C LEU A 65 -4.84 10.25 -15.21
N ASP A 66 -4.90 11.58 -15.12
CA ASP A 66 -5.42 12.44 -16.19
C ASP A 66 -4.44 12.59 -17.37
N ASN A 67 -3.18 12.15 -17.20
CA ASN A 67 -2.13 12.17 -18.22
C ASN A 67 -1.91 10.80 -18.90
N LEU A 68 -2.85 9.86 -18.72
CA LEU A 68 -2.95 8.57 -19.43
C LEU A 68 -4.12 8.61 -20.41
#